data_AF-A0A2T7U1F4-F1
#
_entry.id   AF-A0A2T7U1F4-F1
#
_cell.length_a   1.000
_cell.length_b   1.000
_cell.length_c   1.000
_cell.angle_alpha   90.00
_cell.angle_beta   90.00
_cell.angle_gamma   90.00
#
_symmetry.space_group_name_H-M   'P 1'
#
loop_
_entity.id
_entity.type
_entity.pdbx_description
1 polymer ?
#
loop_
_entity_poly.entity_id
_entity_poly.type
_entity_poly.pdbx_seq_one_letter_code
_entity_poly.pdbx_strand_id
1 'polypeptide(L)'
;MTFYSEANIARQITDLCEWIGEGSIAKVEMSMSLTRDLAFDSMKLMQFFAGTEELYSGIALEDWFIEHSAGGRDTIGSVARYIAAAVTLVTRE
;
A
#
# COMPACT_ATOMS: atom_id res chain seq x y z
N MET A 1 -21.13 -7.55 0.61
CA MET A 1 -20.86 -6.13 0.86
C MET A 1 -19.64 -6.07 1.78
N THR A 2 -18.45 -6.00 1.20
CA THR A 2 -17.19 -6.06 1.94
C THR A 2 -16.89 -4.66 2.44
N PHE A 3 -17.19 -4.37 3.71
CA PHE A 3 -16.79 -3.10 4.31
C PHE A 3 -15.29 -3.18 4.60
N TYR A 4 -14.48 -2.59 3.73
CA TYR A 4 -13.06 -2.45 3.99
C TYR A 4 -12.85 -1.31 5.00
N SER A 5 -12.66 -1.67 6.27
CA SER A 5 -12.18 -0.70 7.26
C SER A 5 -10.72 -0.35 6.97
N GLU A 6 -10.32 0.91 7.19
CA GLU A 6 -8.92 1.35 7.02
C GLU A 6 -7.93 0.43 7.76
N ALA A 7 -8.28 -0.04 8.95
CA ALA A 7 -7.47 -0.98 9.71
C ALA A 7 -7.29 -2.35 9.03
N ASN A 8 -8.30 -2.82 8.29
CA ASN A 8 -8.20 -4.07 7.52
C ASN A 8 -7.30 -3.86 6.28
N ILE A 9 -7.47 -2.74 5.59
CA ILE A 9 -6.62 -2.38 4.45
C ILE A 9 -5.17 -2.26 4.89
N ALA A 10 -4.91 -1.50 5.97
CA ALA A 10 -3.58 -1.33 6.50
C ALA A 10 -2.94 -2.67 6.88
N ARG A 11 -3.71 -3.59 7.45
CA ARG A 11 -3.25 -4.96 7.73
C ARG A 11 -2.89 -5.72 6.46
N GLN A 12 -3.74 -5.70 5.43
CA GLN A 12 -3.46 -6.39 4.16
C GLN A 12 -2.24 -5.84 3.44
N ILE A 13 -2.09 -4.51 3.42
CA ILE A 13 -0.91 -3.83 2.84
C ILE A 13 0.36 -4.16 3.64
N THR A 14 0.27 -4.24 4.97
CA THR A 14 1.39 -4.66 5.84
C THR A 14 1.82 -6.09 5.50
N ASP A 15 0.86 -7.02 5.41
CA ASP A 15 1.10 -8.42 5.08
C ASP A 15 1.75 -8.56 3.68
N LEU A 16 1.27 -7.77 2.71
CA LEU A 16 1.87 -7.69 1.37
C LEU A 16 3.32 -7.19 1.41
N CYS A 17 3.60 -6.14 2.20
CA CYS A 17 4.97 -5.64 2.39
C CYS A 17 5.88 -6.70 3.02
N GLU A 18 5.41 -7.46 4.01
CA GLU A 18 6.17 -8.55 4.64
C GLU A 18 6.46 -9.68 3.64
N TRP A 19 5.47 -10.03 2.81
CA TRP A 19 5.60 -11.02 1.76
C TRP A 19 6.63 -10.62 0.70
N ILE A 20 6.57 -9.37 0.21
CA ILE A 20 7.54 -8.80 -0.75
C ILE A 20 8.93 -8.66 -0.14
N GLY A 21 8.99 -8.40 1.17
CA GLY A 21 10.23 -8.35 1.93
C GLY A 21 10.93 -9.71 2.08
N GLU A 22 10.33 -10.80 1.59
CA GLU A 22 10.84 -12.18 1.71
C GLU A 22 11.20 -12.54 3.17
N GLY A 23 10.46 -12.01 4.15
CA GLY A 23 10.75 -12.21 5.58
C GLY A 23 11.99 -11.49 6.11
N SER A 24 12.66 -10.66 5.29
CA SER A 24 13.77 -9.80 5.76
C SER A 24 13.27 -8.62 6.61
N ILE A 25 11.98 -8.29 6.51
CA ILE A 25 11.38 -7.24 7.32
C ILE A 25 10.72 -7.88 8.54
N ALA A 26 11.43 -7.85 9.68
CA ALA A 26 10.95 -8.49 10.91
C ALA A 26 9.73 -7.81 11.54
N LYS A 27 9.46 -6.54 11.19
CA LYS A 27 8.31 -5.79 11.68
C LYS A 27 8.00 -4.63 10.73
N VAL A 28 6.90 -4.74 10.00
CA VAL A 28 6.38 -3.65 9.18
C VAL A 28 5.41 -2.81 10.02
N GLU A 29 5.63 -1.50 10.09
CA GLU A 29 4.73 -0.56 10.81
C GLU A 29 4.07 0.44 9.85
N MET A 30 2.88 0.92 10.21
CA MET A 30 2.11 1.85 9.37
C MET A 30 2.85 3.16 9.08
N SER A 31 3.77 3.56 9.94
CA SER A 31 4.58 4.76 9.80
C SER A 31 5.80 4.59 8.88
N MET A 32 6.12 3.35 8.48
CA MET A 32 7.26 3.06 7.63
C MET A 32 6.97 3.41 6.17
N SER A 33 7.93 4.09 5.55
CA SER A 33 7.92 4.45 4.13
C SER A 33 8.37 3.26 3.27
N LEU A 34 7.70 3.01 2.15
CA LEU A 34 8.05 1.95 1.21
C LEU A 34 9.47 2.14 0.65
N THR A 35 9.82 3.37 0.28
CA THR A 35 11.11 3.71 -0.34
C THR A 35 12.24 3.94 0.66
N ARG A 36 11.93 4.55 1.81
CA ARG A 36 12.94 5.02 2.75
C ARG A 36 13.22 4.04 3.89
N ASP A 37 12.17 3.50 4.50
CA ASP A 37 12.30 2.60 5.66
C ASP A 37 12.40 1.14 5.21
N LEU A 38 11.52 0.72 4.30
CA LEU A 38 11.54 -0.63 3.73
C LEU A 38 12.56 -0.80 2.60
N ALA A 39 13.12 0.32 2.10
CA ALA A 39 14.09 0.35 1.01
C ALA A 39 13.65 -0.50 -0.20
N PHE A 40 12.38 -0.42 -0.58
CA PHE A 40 11.88 -1.14 -1.74
C PHE A 40 12.50 -0.59 -3.02
N ASP A 41 13.29 -1.43 -3.68
CA ASP A 41 13.77 -1.17 -5.03
C ASP A 41 12.63 -1.20 -6.05
N SER A 42 12.89 -0.70 -7.26
CA SER A 42 11.89 -0.61 -8.34
C SER A 42 11.14 -1.93 -8.61
N MET A 43 11.81 -3.07 -8.46
CA MET A 43 11.17 -4.39 -8.61
C MET A 43 10.17 -4.69 -7.50
N LYS A 44 10.53 -4.41 -6.24
CA LYS A 44 9.63 -4.62 -5.08
C LYS A 44 8.45 -3.66 -5.11
N LEU A 45 8.67 -2.42 -5.56
CA LEU A 45 7.59 -1.46 -5.79
C LEU A 45 6.62 -1.95 -6.86
N MET A 46 7.10 -2.47 -8.00
CA MET A 46 6.21 -3.07 -9.01
C MET A 46 5.41 -4.26 -8.46
N GLN A 47 6.04 -5.14 -7.68
CA GLN A 47 5.34 -6.26 -7.02
C GLN A 47 4.28 -5.75 -6.04
N PHE A 48 4.58 -4.66 -5.33
CA PHE A 48 3.67 -4.03 -4.39
C PHE A 48 2.45 -3.42 -5.09
N PHE A 49 2.66 -2.70 -6.18
CA PHE A 49 1.56 -2.13 -6.97
C PHE A 49 0.68 -3.24 -7.55
N ALA A 50 1.29 -4.25 -8.18
CA ALA A 50 0.54 -5.39 -8.74
C ALA A 50 -0.27 -6.14 -7.66
N GLY A 51 0.34 -6.42 -6.50
CA GLY A 51 -0.37 -7.07 -5.39
C GLY A 51 -1.50 -6.22 -4.82
N THR A 52 -1.32 -4.90 -4.77
CA THR A 52 -2.36 -3.98 -4.31
C THR A 52 -3.53 -3.90 -5.28
N GLU A 53 -3.28 -3.84 -6.59
CA GLU A 53 -4.32 -3.85 -7.63
C GLU A 53 -5.10 -5.17 -7.67
N GLU A 54 -4.43 -6.30 -7.38
CA GLU A 54 -5.08 -7.61 -7.25
C GLU A 54 -6.02 -7.65 -6.04
N LEU A 55 -5.62 -7.07 -4.90
CA LEU A 55 -6.45 -6.98 -3.70
C LEU A 55 -7.60 -5.97 -3.87
N TYR A 56 -7.34 -4.86 -4.56
CA TYR A 56 -8.26 -3.74 -4.71
C TYR A 56 -8.36 -3.34 -6.18
N SER A 57 -9.21 -4.07 -6.90
CA SER A 57 -9.45 -3.81 -8.33
C SER A 57 -9.94 -2.38 -8.56
N GLY A 58 -9.34 -1.69 -9.53
CA GLY A 58 -9.70 -0.32 -9.92
C GLY A 58 -8.94 0.79 -9.21
N ILE A 59 -7.91 0.48 -8.42
CA ILE A 59 -7.10 1.48 -7.72
C ILE A 59 -5.71 1.57 -8.33
N ALA A 60 -5.44 2.65 -9.07
CA ALA A 60 -4.11 2.96 -9.59
C ALA A 60 -3.24 3.56 -8.47
N LEU A 61 -2.37 2.74 -7.88
CA LEU A 61 -1.46 3.19 -6.81
C LEU A 61 -0.20 3.88 -7.36
N GLU A 62 0.15 3.64 -8.62
CA GLU A 62 1.34 4.20 -9.27
C GLU A 62 1.30 5.74 -9.32
N ASP A 63 0.14 6.30 -9.68
CA ASP A 63 -0.05 7.76 -9.77
C ASP A 63 0.08 8.41 -8.39
N TRP A 64 -0.60 7.85 -7.40
CA TRP A 64 -0.48 8.25 -5.99
C TRP A 64 0.97 8.16 -5.50
N PHE A 65 1.70 7.11 -5.87
CA PHE A 65 3.09 6.94 -5.47
C PHE A 65 4.00 7.99 -6.10
N ILE A 66 3.78 8.41 -7.34
CA ILE A 66 4.56 9.49 -7.96
C ILE A 66 4.34 10.80 -7.18
N GLU A 67 3.12 11.07 -6.75
CA GLU A 67 2.79 12.28 -5.97
C GLU A 67 3.29 12.23 -4.52
N HIS A 68 3.27 11.05 -3.88
CA HIS A 68 3.53 10.88 -2.45
C HIS A 68 4.89 10.24 -2.10
N SER A 69 5.65 9.70 -3.06
CA SER A 69 6.99 9.12 -2.79
C SER A 69 8.04 10.20 -2.47
N ALA A 70 7.78 11.45 -2.88
CA ALA A 70 8.67 12.56 -2.59
C ALA A 70 8.77 12.82 -1.07
N GLY A 71 9.96 12.56 -0.52
CA GLY A 71 10.30 12.86 0.87
C GLY A 71 9.83 11.83 1.91
N GLY A 72 9.55 10.59 1.51
CA GLY A 72 9.18 9.51 2.44
C GLY A 72 7.76 9.66 2.99
N ARG A 73 6.83 10.17 2.18
CA ARG A 73 5.41 10.27 2.56
C ARG A 73 4.60 9.06 2.08
N ASP A 74 5.23 8.17 1.33
CA ASP A 74 4.79 6.85 0.88
C ASP A 74 4.76 5.83 2.03
N THR A 75 4.18 6.22 3.16
CA THR A 75 4.01 5.32 4.31
C THR A 75 2.87 4.36 4.08
N ILE A 76 2.94 3.18 4.70
CA ILE A 76 1.87 2.17 4.65
C ILE A 76 0.52 2.76 5.12
N GLY A 77 0.53 3.60 6.15
CA GLY A 77 -0.67 4.30 6.61
C GLY A 77 -1.23 5.26 5.55
N SER A 78 -0.36 5.99 4.83
CA SER A 78 -0.79 6.86 3.73
C SER A 78 -1.39 6.04 2.57
N VAL A 79 -0.78 4.91 2.21
CA VAL A 79 -1.30 3.97 1.19
C VAL A 79 -2.67 3.46 1.60
N ALA A 80 -2.79 2.92 2.82
CA ALA A 80 -4.02 2.33 3.30
C ALA A 80 -5.18 3.35 3.33
N ARG A 81 -4.87 4.58 3.72
CA ARG A 81 -5.83 5.70 3.70
C ARG A 81 -6.26 6.07 2.28
N TYR A 82 -5.33 6.10 1.33
CA TYR A 82 -5.64 6.35 -0.08
C TYR A 82 -6.57 5.25 -0.64
N ILE A 83 -6.23 3.99 -0.41
CA ILE A 83 -7.05 2.84 -0.82
C ILE A 83 -8.43 2.91 -0.16
N ALA A 84 -8.52 3.20 1.14
CA ALA A 84 -9.79 3.33 1.84
C ALA A 84 -10.70 4.40 1.21
N ALA A 85 -10.11 5.54 0.83
CA ALA A 85 -10.82 6.60 0.12
C ALA A 85 -11.27 6.15 -1.29
N ALA A 86 -10.37 5.52 -2.05
CA ALA A 86 -10.64 5.06 -3.41
C ALA A 86 -11.70 3.94 -3.46
N VAL A 87 -11.62 2.92 -2.60
CA VAL A 87 -12.64 1.85 -2.50
C VAL A 87 -14.01 2.43 -2.17
N THR A 88 -14.07 3.42 -1.28
CA THR A 88 -15.32 4.09 -0.92
C THR A 88 -15.95 4.84 -2.09
N LEU A 89 -15.13 5.41 -2.97
CA LEU A 89 -15.59 6.10 -4.18
C LEU A 89 -16.10 5.11 -5.22
N VAL A 90 -15.35 4.03 -5.49
CA VAL A 90 -15.73 2.98 -6.46
C VAL A 90 -17.03 2.27 -6.06
N THR A 91 -17.28 2.08 -4.77
CA THR A 91 -18.51 1.42 -4.27
C THR A 91 -19.78 2.29 -4.42
N ARG A 92 -19.63 3.58 -4.75
CA ARG A 92 -20.74 4.54 -4.88
C ARG A 92 -21.20 4.76 -6.33
N GLU A 93 -20.56 4.13 -7.30
CA GLU A 93 -20.89 4.23 -8.73
C GLU A 93 -21.87 3.14 -9.19
#